data_AF-A0A6G8D7K9-F1
#
_entry.id   AF-A0A6G8D7K9-F1
#
_cell.length_a   1.000
_cell.length_b   1.000
_cell.length_c   1.000
_cell.angle_alpha   90.00
_cell.angle_beta   90.00
_cell.angle_gamma   90.00
#
_symmetry.space_group_name_H-M   'P 1'
#
loop_
_entity.id
_entity.type
_entity.pdbx_description
1 polymer ?
#
loop_
_entity_poly.entity_id
_entity_poly.type
_entity_poly.pdbx_seq_one_letter_code
_entity_poly.pdbx_strand_id
1 'polypeptide(L)'
;MKSIFSFNSMLTPKLVTGLYWFLLLIALVSGLGAIFGGYGGITLAKFFMGLLTILGGSIAARIWCELMIVIFKINENLQALKDSSEKSEA
;
A
#
# COMPACT_ATOMS: atom_id res chain seq x y z
N MET A 1 29.78 -2.21 9.64
CA MET A 1 28.47 -2.71 9.14
C MET A 1 27.38 -1.67 9.43
N LYS A 2 27.33 -0.55 8.70
CA LYS A 2 26.36 0.52 8.98
C LYS A 2 26.11 1.43 7.76
N SER A 3 25.68 0.85 6.64
CA SER A 3 25.36 1.66 5.45
C SER A 3 24.24 1.10 4.56
N ILE A 4 23.43 0.16 5.04
CA ILE A 4 22.22 -0.28 4.33
C ILE A 4 21.03 0.68 4.59
N PHE A 5 21.16 1.62 5.53
CA PHE A 5 20.10 2.55 5.93
C PHE A 5 20.13 3.93 5.26
N SER A 6 21.08 4.21 4.36
CA SER A 6 21.12 5.47 3.60
C SER A 6 20.16 5.49 2.40
N PHE A 7 19.24 4.52 2.34
CA PHE A 7 18.34 4.28 1.24
C PHE A 7 16.90 4.80 1.50
N ASN A 8 16.62 5.39 2.68
CA ASN A 8 15.26 5.74 3.10
C ASN A 8 14.52 6.69 2.16
N SER A 9 15.23 7.66 1.58
CA SER A 9 14.61 8.66 0.69
C SER A 9 14.21 8.10 -0.69
N MET A 10 14.64 6.88 -1.04
CA MET A 10 14.31 6.23 -2.32
C MET A 10 13.72 4.82 -2.20
N LEU A 11 13.99 4.06 -1.11
CA LEU A 11 13.41 2.73 -0.88
C LEU A 11 11.96 2.82 -0.47
N THR A 12 11.63 3.70 0.46
CA THR A 12 10.30 3.77 1.04
C THR A 12 9.19 4.00 0.00
N PRO A 13 9.31 4.99 -0.91
CA PRO A 13 8.33 5.14 -1.99
C PRO A 13 8.30 3.93 -2.94
N LYS A 14 9.46 3.35 -3.30
CA LYS A 14 9.53 2.18 -4.21
C LYS A 14 8.93 0.91 -3.60
N LEU A 15 9.15 0.67 -2.31
CA LEU A 15 8.62 -0.47 -1.57
C LEU A 15 7.10 -0.39 -1.43
N VAL A 16 6.57 0.80 -1.12
CA VAL A 16 5.11 1.01 -1.09
C VAL A 16 4.50 0.85 -2.49
N THR A 17 5.18 1.32 -3.54
CA THR A 17 4.71 1.14 -4.92
C THR A 17 4.66 -0.34 -5.33
N GLY A 18 5.65 -1.14 -4.90
CA GLY A 18 5.63 -2.60 -5.09
C GLY A 18 4.49 -3.27 -4.33
N LEU A 19 4.26 -2.86 -3.08
CA LEU A 19 3.15 -3.35 -2.26
C LEU A 19 1.79 -2.97 -2.87
N TYR A 20 1.64 -1.77 -3.42
CA TYR A 20 0.43 -1.34 -4.13
C TYR A 20 0.07 -2.28 -5.28
N TRP A 21 1.03 -2.59 -6.16
CA TRP A 21 0.83 -3.53 -7.26
C TRP A 21 0.43 -4.92 -6.76
N PHE A 22 1.03 -5.38 -5.66
CA PHE A 22 0.71 -6.66 -5.05
C PHE A 22 -0.72 -6.68 -4.47
N LEU A 23 -1.13 -5.65 -3.72
CA LEU A 23 -2.51 -5.52 -3.22
C LEU A 23 -3.52 -5.46 -4.36
N LEU A 24 -3.20 -4.76 -5.45
CA LEU A 24 -4.08 -4.66 -6.61
C LEU A 24 -4.25 -6.03 -7.27
N LEU A 25 -3.16 -6.80 -7.40
CA LEU A 25 -3.19 -8.17 -7.91
C LEU A 25 -4.04 -9.07 -7.01
N ILE A 26 -3.91 -8.96 -5.69
CA ILE A 26 -4.76 -9.70 -4.73
C ILE A 26 -6.23 -9.28 -4.84
N ALA A 27 -6.53 -7.99 -4.97
CA ALA A 27 -7.90 -7.50 -5.12
C ALA A 27 -8.52 -8.03 -6.42
N LEU A 28 -7.75 -8.08 -7.50
CA LEU A 28 -8.14 -8.69 -8.78
C LEU A 28 -8.42 -10.18 -8.61
N VAL A 29 -7.48 -10.94 -8.06
CA VAL A 29 -7.61 -12.40 -7.87
C VAL A 29 -8.74 -12.74 -6.91
N SER A 30 -8.89 -12.01 -5.81
CA SER A 30 -10.01 -12.17 -4.86
C SER A 30 -11.34 -11.84 -5.50
N GLY A 31 -11.38 -10.81 -6.34
CA GLY A 31 -12.57 -10.42 -7.10
C GLY A 31 -13.00 -11.46 -8.12
N LEU A 32 -12.05 -11.95 -8.94
CA LEU A 32 -12.32 -13.07 -9.85
C LEU A 32 -12.71 -14.33 -9.05
N GLY A 33 -12.00 -14.62 -7.96
CA GLY A 33 -12.33 -15.73 -7.07
C GLY A 33 -13.73 -15.62 -6.47
N ALA A 34 -14.25 -14.41 -6.21
CA ALA A 34 -15.61 -14.22 -5.72
C ALA A 34 -16.68 -14.42 -6.81
N ILE A 35 -16.34 -14.16 -8.09
CA ILE A 35 -17.23 -14.37 -9.24
C ILE A 35 -17.24 -15.84 -9.66
N PHE A 36 -16.07 -16.49 -9.70
CA PHE A 36 -15.90 -17.87 -10.17
C PHE A 36 -15.91 -18.92 -9.03
N GLY A 37 -15.72 -18.51 -7.78
CA GLY A 37 -15.66 -19.38 -6.60
C GLY A 37 -17.01 -19.52 -5.92
N GLY A 38 -17.69 -20.64 -6.19
CA GLY A 38 -18.92 -21.02 -5.50
C GLY A 38 -19.64 -22.16 -6.19
N TYR A 39 -20.11 -23.15 -5.42
CA TYR A 39 -20.99 -24.21 -5.90
C TYR A 39 -22.37 -23.59 -6.20
N GLY A 40 -22.69 -23.40 -7.48
CA GLY A 40 -23.97 -22.81 -7.91
C GLY A 40 -23.94 -22.00 -9.21
N GLY A 41 -22.74 -21.73 -9.77
CA GLY A 41 -22.59 -20.96 -11.00
C GLY A 41 -22.56 -19.43 -10.78
N ILE A 42 -22.47 -18.67 -11.88
CA ILE A 42 -22.38 -17.21 -11.85
C ILE A 42 -23.79 -16.61 -11.69
N THR A 43 -24.14 -16.23 -10.47
CA THR A 43 -25.38 -15.49 -10.19
C THR A 43 -25.13 -13.97 -10.28
N LEU A 44 -26.15 -13.20 -10.67
CA LEU A 44 -26.14 -11.74 -10.71
C LEU A 44 -25.63 -11.10 -9.40
N ALA A 45 -26.02 -11.66 -8.25
CA ALA A 45 -25.55 -11.24 -6.93
C ALA A 45 -24.03 -11.45 -6.73
N LYS A 46 -23.47 -12.57 -7.20
CA LYS A 46 -22.04 -12.88 -7.13
C LYS A 46 -21.23 -11.99 -8.05
N PHE A 47 -21.77 -11.70 -9.24
CA PHE A 47 -21.15 -10.76 -10.17
C PHE A 47 -21.04 -9.35 -9.57
N PHE A 48 -22.13 -8.83 -8.99
CA PHE A 48 -22.12 -7.54 -8.29
C PHE A 48 -21.18 -7.55 -7.08
N MET A 49 -21.20 -8.62 -6.28
CA MET A 49 -20.33 -8.73 -5.10
C MET A 49 -18.85 -8.79 -5.49
N GLY A 50 -18.50 -9.53 -6.54
CA GLY A 50 -17.15 -9.57 -7.09
C GLY A 50 -16.70 -8.23 -7.68
N LEU A 51 -17.56 -7.55 -8.43
CA LEU A 51 -17.28 -6.21 -8.96
C LEU A 51 -17.06 -5.20 -7.83
N LEU A 52 -17.90 -5.23 -6.80
CA LEU A 52 -17.79 -4.38 -5.61
C LEU A 52 -16.52 -4.71 -4.82
N THR A 53 -16.12 -5.98 -4.76
CA THR A 53 -14.86 -6.41 -4.12
C THR A 53 -13.63 -5.89 -4.88
N ILE A 54 -13.64 -5.91 -6.22
CA ILE A 54 -12.54 -5.36 -7.04
C ILE A 54 -12.46 -3.85 -6.89
N LEU A 55 -13.61 -3.15 -7.02
CA LEU A 55 -13.67 -1.70 -6.91
C LEU A 55 -13.30 -1.24 -5.49
N GLY A 56 -13.93 -1.83 -4.48
CA GLY A 56 -13.67 -1.54 -3.07
C GLY A 56 -12.24 -1.89 -2.67
N GLY A 57 -11.73 -3.05 -3.10
CA GLY A 57 -10.34 -3.47 -2.86
C GLY A 57 -9.32 -2.55 -3.53
N SER A 58 -9.57 -2.10 -4.76
CA SER A 58 -8.69 -1.16 -5.47
C SER A 58 -8.67 0.23 -4.81
N ILE A 59 -9.83 0.76 -4.41
CA ILE A 59 -9.95 2.06 -3.74
C ILE A 59 -9.33 1.98 -2.33
N ALA A 60 -9.63 0.94 -1.56
CA ALA A 60 -9.05 0.75 -0.24
C ALA A 60 -7.52 0.60 -0.32
N ALA A 61 -7.00 -0.16 -1.29
CA ALA A 61 -5.56 -0.29 -1.52
C ALA A 61 -4.91 1.05 -1.87
N ARG A 62 -5.55 1.89 -2.71
CA ARG A 62 -5.09 3.26 -3.02
C ARG A 62 -4.98 4.10 -1.74
N ILE A 63 -6.05 4.18 -0.96
CA ILE A 63 -6.10 5.00 0.26
C ILE A 63 -5.04 4.51 1.27
N TRP A 64 -4.94 3.19 1.47
CA TRP A 64 -3.98 2.60 2.39
C TRP A 64 -2.53 2.87 1.99
N CYS A 65 -2.21 2.74 0.69
CA CYS A 65 -0.86 3.01 0.19
C CYS A 65 -0.49 4.50 0.31
N GLU A 66 -1.41 5.41 0.00
CA GLU A 66 -1.19 6.86 0.15
C GLU A 66 -0.90 7.21 1.63
N LEU A 67 -1.68 6.66 2.56
CA LEU A 67 -1.49 6.86 4.00
C LEU A 67 -0.15 6.30 4.49
N MET A 68 0.29 5.14 4.01
CA MET A 68 1.62 4.61 4.32
C MET A 68 2.72 5.59 3.88
N ILE A 69 2.66 6.10 2.66
CA ILE A 69 3.65 7.06 2.13
C ILE A 69 3.69 8.32 3.01
N VAL A 70 2.52 8.84 3.42
CA VAL A 70 2.43 10.02 4.28
C VAL A 70 3.11 9.78 5.64
N ILE A 71 2.85 8.65 6.29
CA ILE A 71 3.47 8.32 7.60
C ILE A 71 5.00 8.25 7.47
N PHE A 72 5.48 7.60 6.41
CA PHE A 72 6.92 7.52 6.17
C PHE A 72 7.55 8.89 5.92
N LYS A 73 6.87 9.76 5.18
CA LYS A 73 7.32 11.14 4.92
C LYS A 73 7.37 11.97 6.21
N ILE A 74 6.43 11.75 7.13
CA ILE A 74 6.45 12.36 8.46
C ILE A 74 7.66 11.87 9.28
N ASN A 75 7.96 10.57 9.24
CA ASN A 75 9.12 10.00 9.93
C ASN A 75 10.45 10.55 9.38
N GLU A 76 10.58 10.71 8.06
CA GLU A 76 11.76 11.34 7.45
C GLU A 76 11.92 12.81 7.90
N ASN A 77 10.82 13.58 7.91
CA ASN A 77 10.85 14.96 8.39
C ASN A 77 11.23 15.05 9.88
N LEU A 78 10.72 14.15 10.73
CA LEU A 78 11.07 14.09 12.14
C LEU A 78 12.56 13.77 12.36
N GLN A 79 13.13 12.86 11.57
CA GLN A 79 14.57 12.57 11.61
C GLN A 79 15.40 13.78 11.17
N ALA A 80 15.00 14.47 10.11
CA ALA A 80 15.67 15.68 9.64
C ALA A 80 15.64 16.81 10.70
N LEU A 81 14.53 16.96 11.42
CA LEU A 81 14.43 17.92 12.52
C LEU A 81 15.39 17.57 13.66
N LYS A 82 15.43 16.29 14.08
CA LYS A 82 16.33 15.83 15.15
C LYS A 82 17.81 16.13 14.83
N ASP A 83 18.25 15.82 13.61
CA ASP A 83 19.64 16.06 13.19
C ASP A 83 19.97 17.56 13.11
N SER A 84 18.98 18.41 12.77
CA SER A 84 19.18 19.87 12.75
C SER A 84 19.27 20.50 14.14
N SER A 85 18.59 19.93 15.15
CA SER A 85 18.69 20.39 16.55
C SER A 85 20.08 20.12 17.13
N GLU A 86 20.64 18.94 16.86
CA GLU A 86 21.94 18.51 17.41
C GLU A 86 23.10 19.36 16.88
N LYS A 87 22.98 19.92 15.66
CA LYS A 87 23.98 20.79 15.05
C LYS A 87 23.91 22.25 15.50
N SER A 88 22.83 22.66 16.19
CA SER A 88 22.70 24.01 16.76
C SER A 88 23.32 24.12 18.17
N GLU A 89 23.65 23.00 18.80
CA GLU A 89 24.19 22.93 20.16
C GLU A 89 25.69 22.56 20.21
N ALA A 90 26.32 22.33 19.04
CA ALA A 90 27.75 22.04 18.88
C ALA A 90 28.46 23.15 18.11
#